data_AF-A0A1G0YQC0-F1
#
_entry.id   AF-A0A1G0YQC0-F1
#
_cell.length_a   1.000
_cell.length_b   1.000
_cell.length_c   1.000
_cell.angle_alpha   90.00
_cell.angle_beta   90.00
_cell.angle_gamma   90.00
#
_symmetry.space_group_name_H-M   'P 1'
#
loop_
_entity.id
_entity.type
_entity.pdbx_description
1 polymer ?
#
loop_
_entity_poly.entity_id
_entity_poly.type
_entity_poly.pdbx_seq_one_letter_code
_entity_poly.pdbx_strand_id
1 'polypeptide(L)'
;MAAQAAEFYTTGKNSWKIGADIIKPSSGLGAIRYMDLPSRDGKSIDSADKYRDNMNVFYASGVFDRLFYLLANSPQWNTKKAFDVMVKANIGYWTPTSTFKEAACGVIEATKDLNYAVADVKKALDVVKIDYKSCRV
;
A
#
# COMPACT_ATOMS: atom_id res chain seq x y z
N MET A 1 1.78 -5.89 -0.78
CA MET A 1 2.09 -5.41 -2.16
C MET A 1 2.75 -6.47 -3.05
N ALA A 2 3.98 -6.93 -2.78
CA ALA A 2 4.70 -7.84 -3.68
C ALA A 2 3.96 -9.17 -3.97
N ALA A 3 3.28 -9.74 -2.97
CA ALA A 3 2.40 -10.90 -3.18
C ALA A 3 1.33 -10.65 -4.26
N GLN A 4 0.73 -9.45 -4.25
CA GLN A 4 -0.28 -9.06 -5.24
C GLN A 4 0.33 -8.81 -6.62
N ALA A 5 1.55 -8.26 -6.68
CA ALA A 5 2.27 -8.12 -7.94
C ALA A 5 2.62 -9.49 -8.54
N ALA A 6 2.98 -10.48 -7.71
CA ALA A 6 3.24 -11.85 -8.16
C ALA A 6 1.96 -12.51 -8.70
N GLU A 7 0.83 -12.43 -7.99
CA GLU A 7 -0.47 -12.91 -8.47
C GLU A 7 -0.86 -12.25 -9.81
N PHE A 8 -0.68 -10.93 -9.90
CA PHE A 8 -1.01 -10.16 -11.10
C PHE A 8 -0.10 -10.52 -12.28
N TYR A 9 1.19 -10.74 -12.02
CA TYR A 9 2.15 -11.14 -13.05
C TYR A 9 1.80 -12.53 -13.63
N THR A 10 1.39 -13.48 -12.78
CA THR A 10 1.11 -14.85 -13.21
C THR A 10 -0.27 -15.03 -13.83
N THR A 11 -1.29 -14.29 -13.35
CA THR A 11 -2.69 -14.53 -13.74
C THR A 11 -3.37 -13.34 -14.42
N GLY A 12 -2.72 -12.18 -14.48
CA GLY A 12 -3.33 -10.91 -14.93
C GLY A 12 -4.34 -10.31 -13.96
N LYS A 13 -4.55 -10.93 -12.78
CA LYS A 13 -5.44 -10.49 -11.71
C LYS A 13 -4.78 -10.71 -10.35
N ASN A 14 -5.28 -10.07 -9.31
CA ASN A 14 -4.84 -10.33 -7.94
C ASN A 14 -6.01 -10.18 -6.97
N SER A 15 -5.93 -10.87 -5.84
CA SER A 15 -7.05 -11.08 -4.92
C SER A 15 -7.34 -9.90 -3.99
N TRP A 16 -6.37 -9.01 -3.80
CA TRP A 16 -6.30 -8.00 -2.76
C TRP A 16 -6.36 -8.56 -1.34
N LYS A 17 -6.10 -9.86 -1.19
CA LYS A 17 -6.11 -10.58 0.08
C LYS A 17 -4.74 -11.22 0.30
N ILE A 18 -4.30 -11.26 1.54
CA ILE A 18 -3.07 -11.97 1.90
C ILE A 18 -3.42 -13.28 2.60
N GLY A 19 -2.90 -14.38 2.06
CA GLY A 19 -3.02 -15.71 2.65
C GLY A 19 -4.39 -16.37 2.47
N ALA A 20 -5.25 -15.88 1.56
CA ALA A 20 -6.56 -16.49 1.31
C ALA A 20 -6.45 -17.97 0.91
N ASP A 21 -5.44 -18.33 0.11
CA ASP A 21 -5.29 -19.68 -0.45
C ASP A 21 -4.72 -20.71 0.55
N ILE A 22 -4.24 -20.26 1.71
CA ILE A 22 -3.63 -21.13 2.73
C ILE A 22 -4.43 -21.18 4.03
N ILE A 23 -5.53 -20.42 4.12
CA ILE A 23 -6.43 -20.50 5.27
C ILE A 23 -7.30 -21.75 5.16
N LYS A 24 -7.38 -22.50 6.26
CA LYS A 24 -8.28 -23.66 6.38
C LYS A 24 -9.74 -23.17 6.41
N PRO A 25 -10.66 -23.78 5.64
CA PRO A 25 -12.08 -23.43 5.69
C PRO A 25 -12.70 -23.49 7.10
N SER A 26 -12.23 -24.42 7.93
CA SER A 26 -12.69 -24.58 9.32
C SER A 26 -12.31 -23.44 10.26
N SER A 27 -11.43 -22.51 9.86
CA SER A 27 -11.06 -21.36 10.67
C SER A 27 -12.13 -20.26 10.71
N GLY A 28 -13.09 -20.28 9.77
CA GLY A 28 -14.08 -19.21 9.59
C GLY A 28 -13.52 -17.90 9.03
N LEU A 29 -12.24 -17.86 8.67
CA LEU A 29 -11.58 -16.68 8.09
C LEU A 29 -11.55 -16.75 6.56
N GLY A 30 -11.74 -15.61 5.90
CA GLY A 30 -11.65 -15.50 4.43
C GLY A 30 -10.26 -15.13 3.89
N ALA A 31 -9.39 -14.57 4.73
CA ALA A 31 -8.00 -14.22 4.47
C ALA A 31 -7.31 -13.80 5.78
N ILE A 32 -5.97 -13.74 5.79
CA ILE A 32 -5.19 -13.27 6.95
C ILE A 32 -5.27 -11.74 7.02
N ARG A 33 -5.15 -11.06 5.87
CA ARG A 33 -5.26 -9.59 5.75
C ARG A 33 -6.00 -9.21 4.47
N TYR A 34 -6.57 -8.02 4.47
CA TYR A 34 -7.36 -7.43 3.38
C TYR A 34 -6.73 -6.09 2.99
N MET A 35 -6.33 -5.91 1.73
CA MET A 35 -5.68 -4.67 1.30
C MET A 35 -6.67 -3.57 0.94
N ASP A 36 -7.91 -3.92 0.59
CA ASP A 36 -9.00 -2.98 0.29
C ASP A 36 -9.50 -2.24 1.55
N LEU A 37 -9.65 -2.99 2.64
CA LEU A 37 -10.05 -2.48 3.95
C LEU A 37 -9.33 -3.29 5.05
N PRO A 38 -8.11 -2.88 5.45
CA PRO A 38 -7.29 -3.59 6.44
C PRO A 38 -8.01 -3.95 7.73
N SER A 39 -8.83 -3.05 8.27
CA SER A 39 -9.55 -3.27 9.53
C SER A 39 -10.52 -4.45 9.52
N ARG A 40 -10.80 -5.05 8.36
CA ARG A 40 -11.61 -6.28 8.24
C ARG A 40 -11.03 -7.48 8.97
N ASP A 41 -9.73 -7.47 9.26
CA ASP A 41 -9.11 -8.50 10.11
C ASP A 41 -9.29 -8.24 11.63
N GLY A 42 -9.95 -7.13 11.99
CA GLY A 42 -10.25 -6.74 13.36
C GLY A 42 -9.10 -6.09 14.13
N LYS A 43 -7.91 -5.92 13.52
CA LYS A 43 -6.71 -5.41 14.21
C LYS A 43 -5.94 -4.36 13.43
N SER A 44 -5.85 -4.51 12.10
CA SER A 44 -5.12 -3.60 11.22
C SER A 44 -5.79 -2.24 11.12
N ILE A 45 -4.99 -1.22 10.79
CA ILE A 45 -5.45 0.16 10.65
C ILE A 45 -5.55 0.56 9.17
N ASP A 46 -6.56 1.36 8.83
CA ASP A 46 -6.82 1.79 7.45
C ASP A 46 -6.16 3.12 7.08
N SER A 47 -5.62 3.83 8.06
CA SER A 47 -5.11 5.20 7.91
C SER A 47 -4.07 5.53 8.98
N ALA A 48 -3.14 6.42 8.65
CA ALA A 48 -1.97 6.74 9.46
C ALA A 48 -2.31 7.45 10.78
N ASP A 49 -3.44 8.14 10.87
CA ASP A 49 -3.92 8.80 12.11
C ASP A 49 -4.30 7.80 13.22
N LYS A 50 -4.51 6.53 12.88
CA LYS A 50 -4.76 5.44 13.85
C LYS A 50 -3.47 4.79 14.35
N TYR A 51 -2.31 5.17 13.80
CA TYR A 51 -1.01 4.62 14.21
C TYR A 51 -0.70 4.97 15.68
N ARG A 52 0.00 4.07 16.35
CA ARG A 52 0.48 4.24 17.72
C ARG A 52 1.89 3.71 17.81
N ASP A 53 2.72 4.33 18.64
CA ASP A 53 4.08 3.86 18.87
C ASP A 53 4.08 2.40 19.36
N ASN A 54 5.03 1.62 18.87
CA ASN A 54 5.15 0.17 19.13
C ASN A 54 3.95 -0.66 18.65
N MET A 55 3.08 -0.13 17.79
CA MET A 55 2.06 -0.93 17.11
C MET A 55 2.73 -2.04 16.30
N ASN A 56 2.18 -3.25 16.40
CA ASN A 56 2.68 -4.39 15.65
C ASN A 56 2.66 -4.09 14.14
N VAL A 57 3.79 -4.37 13.47
CA VAL A 57 3.99 -4.07 12.05
C VAL A 57 2.98 -4.75 11.13
N PHE A 58 2.45 -5.93 11.51
CA PHE A 58 1.41 -6.62 10.73
C PHE A 58 0.06 -5.89 10.73
N TYR A 59 -0.18 -5.02 11.71
CA TYR A 59 -1.40 -4.20 11.81
C TYR A 59 -1.17 -2.80 11.24
N ALA A 60 0.01 -2.22 11.50
CA ALA A 60 0.42 -0.93 10.94
C ALA A 60 0.59 -0.99 9.41
N SER A 61 0.90 -2.16 8.83
CA SER A 61 1.05 -2.33 7.38
C SER A 61 -0.22 -1.97 6.60
N GLY A 62 -1.39 -2.03 7.25
CA GLY A 62 -2.67 -1.69 6.65
C GLY A 62 -2.70 -0.33 5.96
N VAL A 63 -1.98 0.67 6.50
CA VAL A 63 -1.89 2.01 5.89
C VAL A 63 -1.33 1.94 4.47
N PHE A 64 -0.18 1.29 4.29
CA PHE A 64 0.48 1.18 2.99
C PHE A 64 -0.16 0.10 2.11
N ASP A 65 -0.72 -0.95 2.69
CA ASP A 65 -1.49 -1.94 1.95
C ASP A 65 -2.72 -1.30 1.28
N ARG A 66 -3.44 -0.44 2.01
CA ARG A 66 -4.58 0.31 1.49
C ARG A 66 -4.18 1.39 0.49
N LEU A 67 -3.08 2.09 0.75
CA LEU A 67 -2.52 3.05 -0.22
C LEU A 67 -2.25 2.37 -1.56
N PHE A 68 -1.60 1.20 -1.53
CA PHE A 68 -1.29 0.43 -2.74
C PHE A 68 -2.55 -0.04 -3.46
N TYR A 69 -3.54 -0.55 -2.71
CA TYR A 69 -4.85 -0.93 -3.27
C TYR A 69 -5.52 0.25 -4.00
N LEU A 70 -5.61 1.41 -3.35
CA LEU A 70 -6.25 2.60 -3.91
C LEU A 70 -5.54 3.08 -5.17
N LEU A 71 -4.22 3.13 -5.15
CA LEU A 71 -3.43 3.55 -6.31
C LEU A 71 -3.59 2.58 -7.48
N ALA A 72 -3.49 1.27 -7.24
CA ALA A 72 -3.60 0.26 -8.28
C ALA A 72 -4.98 0.18 -8.93
N ASN A 73 -6.05 0.58 -8.21
CA ASN A 73 -7.43 0.61 -8.71
C ASN A 73 -7.88 2.00 -9.17
N SER A 74 -6.98 2.99 -9.22
CA SER A 74 -7.29 4.32 -9.76
C SER A 74 -7.41 4.30 -11.29
N PRO A 75 -8.16 5.23 -11.91
CA PRO A 75 -8.28 5.30 -13.36
C PRO A 75 -6.92 5.36 -14.06
N GLN A 76 -6.71 4.55 -15.09
CA GLN A 76 -5.41 4.44 -15.81
C GLN A 76 -4.24 3.88 -14.98
N TRP A 77 -4.54 3.28 -13.83
CA TRP A 77 -3.60 2.49 -13.04
C TRP A 77 -3.94 1.01 -13.08
N ASN A 78 -2.95 0.19 -12.74
CA ASN A 78 -3.09 -1.23 -12.50
C ASN A 78 -2.04 -1.66 -11.45
N THR A 79 -2.11 -2.92 -11.02
CA THR A 79 -1.21 -3.48 -9.99
C THR A 79 0.26 -3.35 -10.37
N LYS A 80 0.62 -3.58 -11.64
CA LYS A 80 2.01 -3.41 -12.10
C LYS A 80 2.46 -1.96 -11.94
N LYS A 81 1.71 -1.00 -12.45
CA LYS A 81 2.07 0.43 -12.46
C LYS A 81 2.20 0.98 -11.03
N ALA A 82 1.29 0.62 -10.14
CA ALA A 82 1.41 0.97 -8.72
C ALA A 82 2.64 0.32 -8.08
N PHE A 83 2.98 -0.92 -8.46
CA PHE A 83 4.13 -1.63 -7.91
C PHE A 83 5.46 -1.07 -8.44
N ASP A 84 5.53 -0.62 -9.69
CA ASP A 84 6.70 0.08 -10.25
C ASP A 84 7.07 1.30 -9.38
N VAL A 85 6.09 2.09 -8.95
CA VAL A 85 6.30 3.24 -8.04
C VAL A 85 6.85 2.79 -6.69
N MET A 86 6.24 1.76 -6.07
CA MET A 86 6.65 1.29 -4.74
C MET A 86 8.08 0.69 -4.78
N VAL A 87 8.43 -0.02 -5.85
CA VAL A 87 9.78 -0.56 -6.05
C VAL A 87 10.80 0.56 -6.25
N LYS A 88 10.49 1.55 -7.10
CA LYS A 88 11.36 2.71 -7.33
C LYS A 88 11.55 3.53 -6.06
N ALA A 89 10.50 3.72 -5.26
CA ALA A 89 10.56 4.34 -3.94
C ALA A 89 11.50 3.59 -2.99
N ASN A 90 11.36 2.27 -2.91
CA ASN A 90 12.21 1.40 -2.08
C ASN A 90 13.69 1.44 -2.49
N ILE A 91 13.99 1.41 -3.79
CA ILE A 91 15.37 1.41 -4.30
C ILE A 91 16.03 2.80 -4.15
N GLY A 92 15.27 3.87 -4.38
CA GLY A 92 15.85 5.21 -4.59
C GLY A 92 15.62 6.23 -3.50
N TYR A 93 14.62 6.05 -2.62
CA TYR A 93 14.16 7.13 -1.74
C TYR A 93 13.93 6.71 -0.29
N TRP A 94 13.49 5.49 -0.04
CA TRP A 94 13.25 5.02 1.33
C TRP A 94 14.57 4.72 2.04
N THR A 95 14.64 5.15 3.30
CA THR A 95 15.72 4.85 4.23
C THR A 95 15.25 3.82 5.27
N PRO A 96 16.18 3.19 6.02
CA PRO A 96 15.84 2.21 7.07
C PRO A 96 14.90 2.75 8.16
N THR A 97 14.82 4.07 8.34
CA THR A 97 14.04 4.72 9.40
C THR A 97 12.89 5.57 8.85
N SER A 98 12.49 5.36 7.60
CA SER A 98 11.44 6.17 6.95
C SER A 98 10.14 6.14 7.75
N THR A 99 9.66 7.32 8.11
CA THR A 99 8.29 7.52 8.60
C THR A 99 7.29 7.40 7.45
N PHE A 100 5.99 7.28 7.74
CA PHE A 100 4.96 7.30 6.69
C PHE A 100 5.02 8.57 5.84
N LYS A 101 5.33 9.73 6.43
CA LYS A 101 5.45 11.01 5.70
C LYS A 101 6.63 10.98 4.74
N GLU A 102 7.81 10.59 5.21
CA GLU A 102 9.02 10.49 4.37
C GLU A 102 8.84 9.45 3.26
N ALA A 103 8.23 8.30 3.59
CA ALA A 103 7.92 7.26 2.63
C ALA A 103 6.95 7.77 1.54
N ALA A 104 5.95 8.57 1.90
CA ALA A 104 5.05 9.21 0.94
C ALA A 104 5.76 10.20 0.02
N CYS A 105 6.72 10.98 0.55
CA CYS A 105 7.56 11.83 -0.30
C CYS A 105 8.36 10.98 -1.31
N GLY A 106 8.95 9.87 -0.87
CA GLY A 106 9.66 8.95 -1.76
C GLY A 106 8.76 8.33 -2.85
N VAL A 107 7.50 8.01 -2.52
CA VAL A 107 6.51 7.56 -3.50
C VAL A 107 6.17 8.67 -4.51
N ILE A 108 6.03 9.91 -4.07
CA ILE A 108 5.79 11.06 -4.96
C ILE A 108 6.97 11.27 -5.92
N GLU A 109 8.20 11.29 -5.41
CA GLU A 109 9.39 11.46 -6.26
C GLU A 109 9.57 10.28 -7.23
N ALA A 110 9.39 9.05 -6.77
CA ALA A 110 9.38 7.87 -7.64
C ALA A 110 8.32 7.95 -8.75
N THR A 111 7.16 8.52 -8.45
CA THR A 111 6.09 8.72 -9.44
C THR A 111 6.47 9.76 -10.49
N LYS A 112 7.16 10.84 -10.10
CA LYS A 112 7.70 11.83 -11.04
C LYS A 112 8.77 11.21 -11.94
N ASP A 113 9.71 10.46 -11.37
CA ASP A 113 10.78 9.75 -12.09
C ASP A 113 10.24 8.80 -13.17
N LEU A 114 9.10 8.15 -12.89
CA LEU A 114 8.43 7.24 -13.81
C LEU A 114 7.48 7.96 -14.80
N ASN A 115 7.40 9.28 -14.73
CA ASN A 115 6.51 10.12 -15.53
C ASN A 115 5.03 9.73 -15.38
N TYR A 116 4.62 9.35 -14.17
CA TYR A 116 3.25 8.96 -13.83
C TYR A 116 2.48 10.11 -13.15
N ALA A 117 1.16 9.96 -13.04
CA ALA A 117 0.28 10.99 -12.50
C ALA A 117 0.42 11.14 -10.97
N VAL A 118 1.24 12.08 -10.52
CA VAL A 118 1.43 12.42 -9.10
C VAL A 118 0.11 12.78 -8.39
N ALA A 119 -0.84 13.36 -9.12
CA ALA A 119 -2.15 13.72 -8.57
C ALA A 119 -2.91 12.50 -8.01
N ASP A 120 -2.78 11.33 -8.65
CA ASP A 120 -3.50 10.13 -8.21
C ASP A 120 -2.86 9.52 -6.96
N VAL A 121 -1.52 9.58 -6.87
CA VAL A 121 -0.80 9.22 -5.64
C VAL A 121 -1.22 10.11 -4.49
N LYS A 122 -1.28 11.43 -4.70
CA LYS A 122 -1.73 12.40 -3.69
C LYS A 122 -3.15 12.11 -3.20
N LYS A 123 -4.09 11.83 -4.11
CA LYS A 123 -5.47 11.41 -3.75
C LYS A 123 -5.47 10.15 -2.89
N ALA A 124 -4.66 9.14 -3.24
CA ALA A 124 -4.58 7.90 -2.47
C ALA A 124 -3.96 8.13 -1.08
N LEU A 125 -2.94 8.99 -0.98
CA LEU A 125 -2.32 9.41 0.29
C LEU A 125 -3.29 10.16 1.20
N ASP A 126 -4.13 11.03 0.65
CA ASP A 126 -5.18 11.74 1.40
C ASP A 126 -6.17 10.75 2.04
N VAL A 127 -6.59 9.72 1.32
CA VAL A 127 -7.53 8.69 1.83
C VAL A 127 -6.96 7.91 3.01
N VAL A 128 -5.66 7.61 2.99
CA VAL A 128 -4.96 6.95 4.12
C VAL A 128 -4.40 7.94 5.13
N LYS A 129 -4.70 9.24 4.98
CA LYS A 129 -4.33 10.33 5.89
C LYS A 129 -2.83 10.46 6.14
N ILE A 130 -2.00 10.20 5.14
CA ILE A 130 -0.57 10.49 5.22
C ILE A 130 -0.33 11.93 4.75
N ASP A 131 0.26 12.74 5.63
CA ASP A 131 0.66 14.09 5.29
C ASP A 131 1.90 14.10 4.37
N TYR A 132 1.70 14.60 3.15
CA TYR A 132 2.74 14.77 2.14
C TYR A 132 2.98 16.25 1.77
N LYS A 133 2.33 17.20 2.48
CA LYS A 133 2.42 18.63 2.13
C LYS A 133 3.80 19.22 2.45
N SER A 134 4.51 18.62 3.41
CA SER A 134 5.88 18.99 3.77
C SER A 134 6.93 18.40 2.84
N CYS A 135 6.55 17.54 1.89
CA CYS A 135 7.48 17.03 0.90
C CYS A 135 8.01 18.21 0.07
N ARG A 136 9.33 18.36 -0.01
CA ARG A 136 9.95 19.34 -0.90
C ARG A 136 9.78 18.81 -2.33
N VAL A 137 8.74 19.28 -3.00
CA VAL A 137 8.39 18.93 -4.40
C VAL A 137 9.20 19.78 -5.36
#